data_AF-A0A7V5H3F1-F1
#
_entry.id   AF-A0A7V5H3F1-F1
#
_cell.length_a   1.000
_cell.length_b   1.000
_cell.length_c   1.000
_cell.angle_alpha   90.00
_cell.angle_beta   90.00
_cell.angle_gamma   90.00
#
_symmetry.space_group_name_H-M   'P 1'
#
loop_
_entity.id
_entity.type
_entity.pdbx_description
1 polymer ?
#
loop_
_entity_poly.entity_id
_entity_poly.type
_entity_poly.pdbx_seq_one_letter_code
_entity_poly.pdbx_strand_id
1 'polypeptide(L)'
;MAEQKAFKWNTLLSYGIFAIAMGFFEAAVVVYLRLLYYPDGFHFPLVIIPTNIAVVELGRELSTIVMLWFAATFFADRFRERFIVFIYIFG
;
A
#
# COMPACT_ATOMS: atom_id res chain seq x y z
N MET A 1 25.76 -6.65 -19.83
CA MET A 1 25.58 -5.18 -19.77
C MET A 1 24.09 -4.94 -19.57
N ALA A 2 23.65 -4.64 -18.36
CA ALA A 2 22.23 -4.46 -18.07
C ALA A 2 21.75 -3.14 -18.69
N GLU A 3 20.97 -3.28 -19.77
CA GLU A 3 20.36 -2.18 -20.52
C GLU A 3 19.69 -1.21 -19.54
N GLN A 4 20.17 0.03 -19.53
CA GLN A 4 19.63 1.07 -18.67
C GLN A 4 18.31 1.51 -19.30
N LYS A 5 17.20 0.94 -18.86
CA LYS A 5 15.86 1.36 -19.31
C LYS A 5 15.70 2.83 -18.89
N ALA A 6 15.84 3.74 -19.85
CA ALA A 6 15.69 5.16 -19.60
C ALA A 6 14.32 5.40 -18.95
N PHE A 7 14.31 6.12 -17.84
CA PHE A 7 13.10 6.38 -17.06
C PHE A 7 12.13 7.23 -17.89
N LYS A 8 11.08 6.59 -18.43
CA LYS A 8 10.09 7.26 -19.29
C LYS A 8 8.98 7.87 -18.43
N TRP A 9 8.50 9.05 -18.80
CA TRP A 9 7.39 9.71 -18.10
C TRP A 9 6.13 8.82 -18.02
N ASN A 10 5.82 8.07 -19.08
CA ASN A 10 4.67 7.17 -19.07
C ASN A 10 4.79 6.08 -18.00
N THR A 11 6.00 5.65 -17.69
CA THR A 11 6.30 4.65 -16.66
C THR A 11 6.06 5.21 -15.26
N LEU A 12 6.49 6.44 -15.00
CA LEU A 12 6.20 7.15 -13.75
C LEU A 12 4.69 7.32 -13.52
N LEU A 13 3.96 7.75 -14.55
CA LEU A 13 2.51 7.91 -14.46
C LEU A 13 1.82 6.59 -14.12
N SER A 14 2.27 5.47 -14.72
CA SER A 14 1.73 4.16 -14.39
C SER A 14 1.98 3.76 -12.93
N TYR A 15 3.15 4.08 -12.37
CA TYR A 15 3.45 3.83 -10.95
C TYR A 15 2.61 4.71 -10.03
N GLY A 16 2.41 5.98 -10.38
CA GLY A 16 1.57 6.90 -9.61
C GLY A 16 0.10 6.46 -9.58
N ILE A 17 -0.45 6.05 -10.72
CA ILE A 17 -1.83 5.53 -10.79
C ILE A 17 -1.98 4.27 -9.92
N PHE A 18 -1.01 3.35 -10.01
CA PHE A 18 -1.00 2.15 -9.18
C PHE A 18 -0.92 2.48 -7.68
N ALA A 19 -0.06 3.41 -7.28
CA ALA A 19 0.09 3.85 -5.90
C ALA A 19 -1.20 4.45 -5.33
N ILE A 20 -1.85 5.35 -6.09
CA ILE A 20 -3.13 5.97 -5.71
C ILE A 20 -4.21 4.91 -5.54
N ALA A 21 -4.30 3.96 -6.47
CA ALA A 21 -5.29 2.87 -6.40
C ALA A 21 -5.07 1.97 -5.17
N MET A 22 -3.82 1.59 -4.89
CA MET A 22 -3.47 0.79 -3.71
C MET A 22 -3.75 1.54 -2.40
N GLY A 23 -3.38 2.82 -2.32
CA GLY A 23 -3.66 3.65 -1.14
C GLY A 23 -5.17 3.81 -0.89
N PHE A 24 -5.96 3.97 -1.95
CA PHE A 24 -7.43 3.98 -1.83
C PHE A 24 -7.98 2.64 -1.37
N PHE A 25 -7.46 1.51 -1.88
CA PHE A 25 -7.87 0.17 -1.46
C PHE A 25 -7.61 -0.07 0.03
N GLU A 26 -6.40 0.26 0.50
CA GLU A 26 -6.03 0.21 1.91
C GLU A 26 -7.00 1.03 2.78
N ALA A 27 -7.23 2.30 2.39
CA ALA A 27 -8.10 3.21 3.11
C ALA A 27 -9.55 2.69 3.14
N ALA A 28 -10.06 2.18 2.01
CA ALA A 28 -11.40 1.63 1.93
C ALA A 28 -11.57 0.46 2.93
N VAL A 29 -10.64 -0.49 2.96
CA VAL A 29 -10.70 -1.63 3.90
C VAL A 29 -10.71 -1.14 5.35
N VAL A 30 -9.84 -0.21 5.72
CA VAL A 30 -9.78 0.34 7.09
C VAL A 30 -11.05 1.11 7.45
N VAL A 31 -11.60 1.90 6.51
CA VAL A 31 -12.85 2.64 6.71
C VAL A 31 -14.01 1.67 6.94
N TYR A 32 -14.13 0.62 6.12
CA TYR A 32 -15.19 -0.38 6.29
C TYR A 32 -15.05 -1.19 7.57
N LEU A 33 -13.82 -1.59 7.94
CA LEU A 33 -13.57 -2.20 9.23
C LEU A 33 -14.07 -1.30 10.35
N ARG A 34 -13.70 -0.01 10.31
CA ARG A 34 -14.11 0.95 11.34
C ARG A 34 -15.62 1.18 11.40
N LEU A 35 -16.30 1.27 10.26
CA LEU A 35 -17.76 1.39 10.21
C LEU A 35 -18.46 0.19 10.84
N LEU A 36 -17.89 -1.02 10.72
CA LEU A 36 -18.42 -2.22 11.35
C LEU A 36 -18.28 -2.18 12.89
N TYR A 37 -17.21 -1.59 13.42
CA TYR A 37 -16.97 -1.47 14.87
C TYR A 37 -17.62 -0.27 15.53
N TYR A 38 -17.89 0.79 14.76
CA TYR A 38 -18.48 2.03 15.24
C TYR A 38 -19.80 2.31 14.51
N PRO A 39 -20.84 1.45 14.69
CA PRO A 39 -22.12 1.60 14.00
C PRO A 39 -22.81 2.93 14.32
N ASP A 40 -22.65 3.43 15.54
CA ASP A 40 -23.21 4.71 16.00
C ASP A 40 -22.31 5.93 15.70
N GLY A 41 -21.22 5.71 14.95
CA GLY A 41 -20.23 6.73 14.62
C GLY A 41 -19.02 6.75 15.56
N PHE A 42 -18.03 7.57 15.20
CA PHE A 42 -16.77 7.67 15.93
C PHE A 42 -16.94 8.53 17.18
N HIS A 43 -17.18 7.90 18.33
CA HIS A 43 -17.29 8.57 19.63
C HIS A 43 -16.04 8.32 20.47
N PHE A 44 -15.59 9.34 21.19
CA PHE A 44 -14.54 9.20 22.20
C PHE A 44 -15.17 8.82 23.55
N PRO A 45 -14.52 7.95 24.34
CA PRO A 45 -13.21 7.34 24.13
C PRO A 45 -13.22 6.19 23.10
N LEU A 46 -12.10 6.01 22.40
CA LEU A 46 -11.93 4.97 21.39
C LEU A 46 -12.28 3.59 21.97
N VAL A 47 -13.11 2.84 21.25
CA VAL A 47 -13.36 1.43 21.55
C VAL A 47 -12.05 0.68 21.34
N ILE A 48 -11.63 -0.07 22.35
CA ILE A 48 -10.44 -0.91 22.29
C ILE A 48 -10.67 -1.93 21.18
N ILE A 49 -9.85 -1.85 20.12
CA ILE A 49 -9.90 -2.79 19.00
C ILE A 49 -9.57 -4.18 19.56
N PRO A 50 -10.45 -5.18 19.38
CA PRO A 50 -10.17 -6.51 19.88
C PRO A 50 -8.98 -7.12 19.14
N THR A 51 -8.17 -7.90 19.86
CA THR A 51 -6.83 -8.33 19.42
C THR A 51 -6.84 -9.09 18.09
N ASN A 52 -7.90 -9.87 17.83
CA ASN A 52 -8.09 -10.57 16.56
C ASN A 52 -8.13 -9.63 15.35
N ILE A 53 -8.67 -8.43 15.51
CA ILE A 53 -8.80 -7.43 14.44
C ILE A 53 -7.51 -6.64 14.27
N ALA A 54 -6.83 -6.34 15.38
CA ALA A 54 -5.49 -5.76 15.33
C ALA A 54 -4.51 -6.66 14.53
N VAL A 55 -4.63 -7.99 14.68
CA VAL A 55 -3.85 -8.96 13.88
C VAL A 55 -4.22 -8.90 12.40
N VAL A 56 -5.50 -8.71 12.06
CA VAL A 56 -5.95 -8.56 10.66
C VAL A 56 -5.44 -7.24 10.06
N GLU A 57 -5.50 -6.13 10.79
CA GLU A 57 -4.96 -4.85 10.32
C GLU A 57 -3.44 -4.93 10.12
N LEU A 58 -2.71 -5.55 11.04
CA LEU A 58 -1.28 -5.80 10.90
C LEU A 58 -0.98 -6.71 9.69
N GLY A 59 -1.77 -7.78 9.51
CA GLY A 59 -1.64 -8.69 8.38
C GLY A 59 -1.91 -7.99 7.04
N ARG A 60 -2.87 -7.06 7.00
CA ARG A 60 -3.16 -6.23 5.82
C ARG A 60 -1.97 -5.33 5.47
N GLU A 61 -1.41 -4.60 6.44
CA GLU A 61 -0.25 -3.73 6.20
C GLU A 61 0.98 -4.51 5.73
N LEU A 62 1.25 -5.66 6.35
CA LEU A 62 2.31 -6.56 5.91
C LEU A 62 2.07 -7.08 4.49
N SER A 63 0.83 -7.43 4.16
CA SER A 63 0.46 -7.90 2.82
C SER A 63 0.72 -6.82 1.76
N THR A 64 0.41 -5.57 2.06
CA THR A 64 0.66 -4.45 1.15
C THR A 64 2.14 -4.18 0.97
N ILE A 65 2.96 -4.22 2.03
CA ILE A 65 4.42 -4.11 1.90
C ILE A 65 4.96 -5.17 0.93
N VAL A 66 4.51 -6.43 1.09
CA VAL A 66 4.91 -7.53 0.22
C VAL A 66 4.44 -7.26 -1.22
N MET A 67 3.18 -6.90 -1.43
CA MET A 67 2.63 -6.61 -2.76
C MET A 67 3.38 -5.48 -3.47
N LEU A 68 3.65 -4.37 -2.78
CA LEU A 68 4.39 -3.23 -3.34
C LEU A 68 5.84 -3.61 -3.66
N TRP A 69 6.49 -4.41 -2.81
CA TRP A 69 7.82 -4.93 -3.10
C TRP A 69 7.84 -5.77 -4.38
N PHE A 70 6.91 -6.71 -4.52
CA PHE A 70 6.79 -7.52 -5.74
C PHE A 70 6.43 -6.65 -6.96
N ALA A 71 5.52 -5.69 -6.84
CA ALA A 71 5.21 -4.76 -7.92
C ALA A 71 6.47 -4.02 -8.39
N ALA A 72 7.29 -3.51 -7.47
CA ALA A 72 8.54 -2.85 -7.80
C ALA A 72 9.52 -3.75 -8.58
N THR A 73 9.50 -5.08 -8.36
CA THR A 73 10.34 -6.02 -9.13
C THR A 73 9.93 -6.18 -10.59
N PHE A 74 8.64 -6.02 -10.93
CA PHE A 74 8.17 -6.03 -12.31
C PHE A 74 8.52 -4.75 -13.07
N PHE A 75 8.74 -3.68 -12.31
CA PHE A 75 8.90 -2.32 -12.80
C PHE A 75 10.36 -1.87 -12.90
N ALA A 76 11.27 -2.56 -12.21
CA ALA A 76 12.69 -2.24 -12.21
C ALA A 76 13.57 -3.50 -12.17
N ASP A 77 14.66 -3.47 -12.94
CA ASP A 77 15.56 -4.62 -13.06
C ASP A 77 16.63 -4.64 -11.94
N ARG A 78 17.10 -3.47 -11.50
CA ARG A 78 18.14 -3.36 -10.46
C ARG A 78 17.57 -3.13 -9.08
N PHE A 79 18.23 -3.69 -8.06
CA PHE A 79 17.82 -3.53 -6.65
C PHE A 79 17.62 -2.07 -6.23
N ARG A 80 18.53 -1.17 -6.62
CA ARG A 80 18.42 0.26 -6.30
C ARG A 80 17.19 0.92 -6.92
N GLU A 81 16.89 0.59 -8.18
CA GLU A 81 15.72 1.13 -8.88
C GLU A 81 14.43 0.56 -8.31
N ARG A 82 14.41 -0.74 -7.97
CA ARG A 82 13.30 -1.39 -7.25
C ARG A 82 13.02 -0.71 -5.93
N PHE A 83 14.06 -0.38 -5.16
CA PHE A 83 13.89 0.30 -3.89
C PHE A 83 13.34 1.73 -4.04
N ILE A 84 13.81 2.46 -5.06
CA ILE A 84 13.27 3.81 -5.37
C ILE A 84 11.80 3.72 -5.80
N VAL A 85 11.47 2.78 -6.69
CA VAL A 85 10.08 2.55 -7.13
C VAL A 85 9.22 2.11 -5.96
N PHE A 86 9.70 1.21 -5.11
CA PHE A 86 9.02 0.77 -3.90
C PHE A 86 8.70 1.96 -2.98
N ILE A 87 9.67 2.82 -2.65
CA ILE A 87 9.41 4.01 -1.82
C ILE A 87 8.40 4.93 -2.52
N TYR A 88 8.54 5.13 -3.83
CA TYR A 88 7.64 6.00 -4.58
C TYR A 88 6.18 5.54 -4.56
N ILE A 89 5.94 4.23 -4.71
CA ILE A 89 4.58 3.66 -4.68
C ILE A 89 4.08 3.42 -3.26
N PHE A 90 4.98 3.25 -2.29
CA PHE A 90 4.65 3.12 -0.87
C PHE A 90 4.13 4.45 -0.30
N GLY A 91 4.78 5.56 -0.66
CA GLY A 91 4.32 6.92 -0.33
C GLY A 91 4.45 7.26 1.14
#